data_AF-A0A1Y2T4X2-F1
#
_entry.id   AF-A0A1Y2T4X2-F1
#
_cell.length_a   1.000
_cell.length_b   1.000
_cell.length_c   1.000
_cell.angle_alpha   90.00
_cell.angle_beta   90.00
_cell.angle_gamma   90.00
#
_symmetry.space_group_name_H-M   'P 1'
#
loop_
_entity.id
_entity.type
_entity.pdbx_description
1 polymer ?
#
loop_
_entity_poly.entity_id
_entity_poly.type
_entity_poly.pdbx_seq_one_letter_code
_entity_poly.pdbx_strand_id
1 'polypeptide(L)'
;MQPRPVALLNPADAARLGLSQGDMVELSAGGEKLALPVEISKRVVPGTVQAIRGLSAAPVNALTAGTAPVAVTVAKLAVEVAD
;
A
#
# COMPACT_ATOMS: atom_id res chain seq x y z
N MET A 1 5.57 21.28 -2.60
CA MET A 1 4.78 20.03 -2.67
C MET A 1 5.64 18.91 -2.12
N GLN A 2 5.22 18.21 -1.06
CA GLN A 2 5.93 17.03 -0.56
C GLN A 2 5.24 15.77 -1.09
N PRO A 3 5.98 14.74 -1.54
CA PRO A 3 5.37 13.48 -1.98
C PRO A 3 4.67 12.78 -0.81
N ARG A 4 3.41 12.37 -1.02
CA ARG A 4 2.61 11.65 -0.02
C ARG A 4 2.86 10.15 -0.14
N PRO A 5 3.13 9.43 0.96
CA PRO A 5 3.25 7.98 0.92
C PRO A 5 1.86 7.35 0.70
N VAL A 6 1.76 6.49 -0.30
CA VAL A 6 0.52 5.83 -0.72
C VAL A 6 0.79 4.41 -1.20
N ALA A 7 -0.19 3.53 -1.06
CA ALA A 7 -0.25 2.27 -1.78
C ALA A 7 -1.04 2.48 -3.08
N LEU A 8 -0.34 2.58 -4.21
CA LEU A 8 -0.95 2.67 -5.53
C LEU A 8 -1.41 1.29 -5.99
N LEU A 9 -2.70 1.16 -6.25
CA LEU A 9 -3.36 -0.08 -6.65
C LEU A 9 -4.07 0.05 -8.00
N ASN A 10 -4.10 -1.05 -8.75
CA ASN A 10 -4.96 -1.15 -9.92
C ASN A 10 -6.44 -1.21 -9.47
N PRO A 11 -7.39 -0.62 -10.24
CA PRO A 11 -8.82 -0.69 -9.91
C PRO A 11 -9.37 -2.11 -9.74
N ALA A 12 -8.89 -3.09 -10.51
CA ALA A 12 -9.35 -4.48 -10.41
C ALA A 12 -8.96 -5.12 -9.08
N ASP A 13 -7.75 -4.84 -8.58
CA ASP A 13 -7.30 -5.32 -7.28
C ASP A 13 -8.00 -4.60 -6.13
N ALA A 14 -8.17 -3.28 -6.25
CA ALA A 14 -8.93 -2.51 -5.27
C ALA A 14 -10.37 -3.05 -5.12
N ALA A 15 -11.04 -3.31 -6.24
CA ALA A 15 -12.38 -3.91 -6.25
C ALA A 15 -12.39 -5.31 -5.63
N ARG A 16 -11.45 -6.18 -6.00
CA ARG A 16 -11.31 -7.54 -5.44
C ARG A 16 -11.07 -7.54 -3.93
N LEU A 17 -10.38 -6.54 -3.42
CA LEU A 17 -10.04 -6.38 -2.00
C LEU A 17 -11.06 -5.53 -1.23
N GLY A 18 -12.12 -5.02 -1.86
CA GLY A 18 -13.12 -4.16 -1.21
C GLY A 18 -12.55 -2.80 -0.74
N LEU A 19 -11.58 -2.27 -1.48
CA LEU A 19 -10.87 -1.03 -1.18
C LEU A 19 -11.44 0.15 -1.98
N SER A 20 -11.51 1.30 -1.31
CA SER A 20 -11.85 2.61 -1.87
C SER A 20 -10.66 3.56 -1.82
N GLN A 21 -10.73 4.65 -2.57
CA GLN A 21 -9.75 5.73 -2.51
C GLN A 21 -9.62 6.25 -1.07
N GLY A 22 -8.39 6.29 -0.55
CA GLY A 22 -8.12 6.78 0.81
C GLY A 22 -8.28 5.75 1.93
N ASP A 23 -8.80 4.55 1.66
CA ASP A 23 -8.82 3.46 2.65
C ASP A 23 -7.39 3.20 3.16
N MET A 24 -7.27 2.87 4.44
CA MET A 24 -6.00 2.44 4.99
C MET A 24 -5.79 0.94 4.73
N VAL A 25 -4.61 0.59 4.25
CA VAL A 25 -4.17 -0.81 4.08
C VAL A 25 -2.89 -1.08 4.83
N GLU A 26 -2.76 -2.27 5.37
CA GLU A 26 -1.49 -2.82 5.83
C GLU A 26 -0.85 -3.62 4.69
N LEU A 27 0.37 -3.23 4.31
CA LEU A 27 1.26 -4.01 3.47
C LEU A 27 2.17 -4.84 4.38
N SER A 28 2.27 -6.14 4.12
CA SER A 28 3.14 -7.05 4.89
C SER A 28 4.09 -7.81 3.97
N ALA A 29 5.38 -7.82 4.29
CA ALA A 29 6.40 -8.62 3.60
C ALA A 29 7.63 -8.81 4.49
N GLY A 30 8.26 -10.00 4.44
CA GLY A 30 9.51 -10.26 5.17
C GLY A 30 9.43 -10.08 6.70
N GLY A 31 8.23 -10.18 7.29
CA GLY A 31 7.99 -9.90 8.72
C GLY A 31 7.73 -8.43 9.05
N GLU A 32 7.95 -7.52 8.10
CA GLU A 32 7.67 -6.09 8.22
C GLU A 32 6.24 -5.76 7.83
N LYS A 33 5.70 -4.70 8.45
CA LYS A 33 4.35 -4.19 8.21
C LYS A 33 4.36 -2.69 8.02
N LEU A 34 3.58 -2.19 7.09
CA LEU A 34 3.47 -0.76 6.81
C LEU A 34 2.04 -0.38 6.45
N ALA A 35 1.45 0.55 7.20
CA ALA A 35 0.15 1.10 6.90
C ALA A 35 0.27 2.27 5.90
N LEU A 36 -0.50 2.23 4.81
CA LEU A 36 -0.53 3.29 3.80
C LEU A 36 -1.97 3.57 3.36
N PRO A 37 -2.30 4.83 3.03
CA PRO A 37 -3.56 5.14 2.36
C PRO A 37 -3.52 4.65 0.91
N VAL A 38 -4.65 4.12 0.44
CA VAL A 38 -4.84 3.65 -0.93
C VAL A 38 -4.99 4.82 -1.90
N GLU A 39 -4.33 4.70 -3.05
CA GLU A 39 -4.60 5.50 -4.24
C GLU A 39 -4.85 4.59 -5.44
N ILE A 40 -5.96 4.80 -6.14
CA ILE A 40 -6.37 3.91 -7.24
C ILE A 40 -5.95 4.52 -8.58
N SER A 41 -5.22 3.76 -9.39
CA SER A 41 -4.70 4.24 -10.66
C SER A 41 -4.66 3.14 -11.72
N LYS A 42 -5.23 3.41 -12.90
CA LYS A 42 -5.17 2.53 -14.08
C LYS A 42 -3.75 2.37 -14.65
N ARG A 43 -2.79 3.18 -14.18
CA ARG A 43 -1.37 3.09 -14.58
C ARG A 43 -0.60 2.00 -13.82
N VAL A 44 -1.17 1.47 -12.74
CA VAL A 44 -0.59 0.35 -11.98
C VAL A 44 -0.91 -0.96 -12.69
N VAL A 45 0.10 -1.81 -12.85
CA VAL A 45 -0.07 -3.15 -13.42
C VAL A 45 -0.92 -3.99 -12.47
N PRO A 46 -2.00 -4.68 -12.93
CA PRO A 46 -2.77 -5.59 -12.09
C PRO A 46 -1.90 -6.63 -11.38
N GLY A 47 -2.23 -6.94 -10.13
CA GLY A 47 -1.47 -7.85 -9.27
C GLY A 47 -0.24 -7.23 -8.60
N THR A 48 0.01 -5.93 -8.78
CA THR A 48 1.13 -5.21 -8.16
C THR A 48 0.64 -4.10 -7.24
N VAL A 49 1.48 -3.76 -6.25
CA VAL A 49 1.35 -2.55 -5.44
C VAL A 49 2.57 -1.69 -5.71
N GLN A 50 2.37 -0.40 -5.99
CA GLN A 50 3.47 0.55 -6.12
C GLN A 50 3.46 1.53 -4.94
N ALA A 51 4.63 1.78 -4.37
CA ALA A 51 4.81 2.77 -3.32
C ALA A 51 6.16 3.47 -3.50
N ILE A 52 6.23 4.75 -3.13
CA ILE A 52 7.42 5.57 -3.37
C ILE A 52 8.54 5.15 -2.43
N ARG A 53 9.69 4.83 -3.00
CA ARG A 53 10.93 4.50 -2.27
C ARG A 53 11.54 5.74 -1.62
N GLY A 54 12.06 5.58 -0.41
CA GLY A 54 12.92 6.59 0.24
C GLY A 54 12.19 7.75 0.91
N LEU A 55 10.87 7.67 1.10
CA LEU A 55 10.14 8.65 1.91
C LEU A 55 10.35 8.37 3.39
N SER A 56 10.85 9.35 4.14
CA SER A 56 10.98 9.24 5.60
C SER A 56 9.64 9.05 6.31
N ALA A 57 8.57 9.61 5.74
CA ALA A 57 7.21 9.48 6.26
C ALA A 57 6.63 8.05 6.14
N ALA A 58 7.18 7.20 5.27
CA ALA A 58 6.82 5.79 5.18
C ALA A 58 7.99 4.96 4.61
N PRO A 59 8.69 4.18 5.44
CA PRO A 59 9.89 3.45 5.02
C PRO A 59 9.53 2.18 4.22
N VAL A 60 8.99 2.33 3.01
CA VAL A 60 8.67 1.22 2.08
C VAL A 60 9.88 0.29 1.87
N ASN A 61 11.10 0.83 1.99
CA ASN A 61 12.33 0.04 1.89
C ASN A 61 12.42 -1.07 2.94
N ALA A 62 11.84 -0.88 4.13
CA ALA A 62 11.82 -1.89 5.18
C ALA A 62 11.09 -3.16 4.71
N LEU A 63 9.92 -3.02 4.07
CA LEU A 63 9.16 -4.15 3.50
C LEU A 63 9.95 -4.97 2.47
N THR A 64 10.84 -4.31 1.76
CA THR A 64 11.56 -4.90 0.62
C THR A 64 12.93 -5.46 0.98
N ALA A 65 13.39 -5.28 2.23
CA ALA A 65 14.79 -5.49 2.61
C ALA A 65 15.80 -4.84 1.63
N GLY A 66 15.39 -3.74 0.99
CA GLY A 66 16.18 -3.03 -0.03
C GLY A 66 16.12 -3.60 -1.45
N THR A 67 15.41 -4.71 -1.70
CA THR A 67 15.28 -5.36 -3.01
C THR A 67 13.83 -5.39 -3.49
N ALA A 68 13.54 -4.92 -4.70
CA ALA A 68 12.21 -4.98 -5.29
C ALA A 68 12.27 -5.57 -6.72
N PRO A 69 11.24 -6.30 -7.19
CA PRO A 69 9.95 -6.57 -6.52
C PRO A 69 10.04 -7.68 -5.44
N VAL A 70 9.15 -7.63 -4.45
CA VAL A 70 8.91 -8.69 -3.45
C VAL A 70 7.43 -9.04 -3.41
N ALA A 71 7.12 -10.27 -2.99
CA ALA A 71 5.73 -10.64 -2.69
C ALA A 71 5.25 -9.87 -1.46
N VAL A 72 4.06 -9.26 -1.56
CA VAL A 72 3.44 -8.48 -0.49
C VAL A 72 2.01 -8.98 -0.24
N THR A 73 1.61 -9.02 1.01
CA THR A 73 0.21 -9.21 1.40
C THR A 73 -0.42 -7.84 1.64
N VAL A 74 -1.66 -7.66 1.17
CA VAL A 74 -2.45 -6.43 1.37
C VAL A 74 -3.68 -6.76 2.19
N ALA A 75 -3.86 -6.08 3.31
CA ALA A 75 -5.05 -6.20 4.14
C ALA A 75 -5.69 -4.82 4.38
N LYS A 76 -7.01 -4.71 4.21
CA LYS A 76 -7.77 -3.50 4.58
C LYS A 76 -7.74 -3.35 6.09
N LEU A 77 -7.38 -2.16 6.58
CA LEU A 77 -7.50 -1.83 7.99
C LEU A 77 -8.93 -1.35 8.26
N ALA A 78 -9.61 -2.00 9.20
CA ALA A 78 -10.88 -1.50 9.70
C ALA A 78 -10.60 -0.27 10.57
N VAL A 79 -11.37 0.80 10.34
CA VAL A 79 -11.42 1.90 11.30
C VAL A 79 -12.35 1.44 12.41
N GLU A 80 -11.80 1.10 13.58
CA GLU A 80 -12.63 1.02 14.78
C GLU A 80 -13.06 2.44 15.14
N VAL A 81 -14.34 2.74 14.95
CA VAL A 81 -14.95 3.94 15.52
C VAL A 81 -15.21 3.61 16.98
N ALA A 82 -14.44 4.21 17.88
CA ALA A 82 -14.81 4.23 19.29
C ALA A 82 -16.05 5.13 19.42
N ASP A 83 -17.16 4.55 19.88
CA ASP A 83 -18.40 5.25 20.23
C ASP A 83 -18.20 6.25 21.40
#